data_AF-A0A7K0ZVT2-F1
#
_entry.id   AF-A0A7K0ZVT2-F1
#
_cell.length_a   1.000
_cell.length_b   1.000
_cell.length_c   1.000
_cell.angle_alpha   90.00
_cell.angle_beta   90.00
_cell.angle_gamma   90.00
#
_symmetry.space_group_name_H-M   'P 1'
#
loop_
_entity.id
_entity.type
_entity.pdbx_description
1 polymer ?
#
loop_
_entity_poly.entity_id
_entity_poly.type
_entity_poly.pdbx_seq_one_letter_code
_entity_poly.pdbx_strand_id
1 'polypeptide(L)'
;MGGSRDRDVAARATYVAYDPDVTSPSRVDYLDGLRAVAIAAVLGVHWAALYIGIGSGGYLGVDVFFVLSGYVITTVLWRSSSSGTVGSRWRTFIWRRVRRLYPALLALVVLTPIAIAVTPDPPVDVRDTVERGALAAVQLTWLPEVFGHSMEPYRQTWSLAMEWYFYLLWPAVVLAARSRGLAARTLARHSVVAAVVLYAAMLPWSGRVFYGTPPARFAEILAGAALALALVDRTTERPGGRASNLLATTALLAIGVYVLLAPWGYLETPVRYVGVPLAVAATLVLVLHGLTSGTSPVKRLLTWAPVTLLGRVSYSLYLWHWLPLYLLDKDSIDLPVGLLAVLGVGLTVILTTVSYLLLERPFMSSQASKLRARPQEANA
;
A
#
# COMPACT_ATOMS: atom_id res chain seq x y z
N MET A 1 9.59 32.95 6.62
CA MET A 1 9.44 31.55 7.06
C MET A 1 8.59 30.67 6.10
N GLY A 2 8.51 30.97 4.79
CA GLY A 2 7.75 30.16 3.81
C GLY A 2 8.56 29.13 3.01
N GLY A 3 9.89 29.17 3.08
CA GLY A 3 10.76 28.49 2.11
C GLY A 3 10.93 26.98 2.24
N SER A 4 10.56 26.33 3.36
CA SER A 4 10.74 24.87 3.51
C SER A 4 9.54 24.07 3.00
N ARG A 5 8.31 24.56 3.21
CA ARG A 5 7.09 23.94 2.66
C ARG A 5 7.08 23.96 1.13
N ASP A 6 7.43 25.09 0.51
CA ASP A 6 7.44 25.22 -0.95
C ASP A 6 8.51 24.35 -1.62
N ARG A 7 9.64 24.11 -0.94
CA ARG A 7 10.70 23.19 -1.42
C ARG A 7 10.27 21.73 -1.36
N ASP A 8 9.59 21.32 -0.29
CA ASP A 8 9.03 19.97 -0.19
C ASP A 8 7.87 19.78 -1.20
N VAL A 9 7.03 20.79 -1.43
CA VAL A 9 5.95 20.76 -2.45
C VAL A 9 6.51 20.70 -3.87
N ALA A 10 7.56 21.47 -4.18
CA ALA A 10 8.20 21.45 -5.48
C ALA A 10 8.92 20.11 -5.76
N ALA A 11 9.57 19.52 -4.75
CA ALA A 11 10.18 18.18 -4.85
C ALA A 11 9.12 17.07 -5.04
N ARG A 12 7.94 17.20 -4.40
CA ARG A 12 6.78 16.31 -4.60
C ARG A 12 6.24 16.36 -6.02
N ALA A 13 6.15 17.54 -6.62
CA ALA A 13 5.69 17.72 -8.00
C ALA A 13 6.66 17.10 -9.02
N THR A 14 7.96 17.08 -8.73
CA THR A 14 8.97 16.52 -9.65
C THR A 14 9.05 14.98 -9.62
N TYR A 15 8.68 14.34 -8.51
CA TYR A 15 8.64 12.87 -8.41
C TYR A 15 7.44 12.25 -9.16
N VAL A 16 6.33 13.01 -9.24
CA VAL A 16 5.12 12.65 -10.00
C VAL A 16 5.16 13.27 -11.41
N ALA A 17 6.29 13.82 -11.86
CA ALA A 17 6.40 14.52 -13.14
C ALA A 17 6.28 13.56 -14.34
N TYR A 18 5.04 13.26 -14.69
CA TYR A 18 4.52 13.46 -16.04
C TYR A 18 3.00 13.67 -15.87
N ASP A 19 2.55 14.93 -15.99
CA ASP A 19 1.16 15.38 -16.19
C ASP A 19 0.52 16.22 -15.05
N PRO A 20 0.25 17.54 -15.29
CA PRO A 20 -0.44 18.45 -14.37
C PRO A 20 -1.74 17.92 -13.76
N ASP A 21 -2.51 17.10 -14.47
CA ASP A 21 -3.85 16.67 -14.05
C ASP A 21 -3.85 15.50 -13.03
N VAL A 22 -2.69 14.88 -12.75
CA VAL A 22 -2.48 13.98 -11.60
C VAL A 22 -2.08 14.75 -10.33
N THR A 23 -1.61 15.99 -10.49
CA THR A 23 -0.66 16.62 -9.55
C THR A 23 -1.19 17.82 -8.78
N SER A 24 -2.51 17.97 -8.61
CA SER A 24 -2.94 18.91 -7.57
C SER A 24 -2.44 18.38 -6.22
N PRO A 25 -1.71 19.18 -5.42
CA PRO A 25 -1.19 18.75 -4.13
C PRO A 25 -2.29 18.14 -3.23
N SER A 26 -3.52 18.65 -3.36
CA SER A 26 -4.71 18.15 -2.69
C SER A 26 -5.07 16.70 -3.06
N ARG A 27 -4.87 16.27 -4.32
CA ARG A 27 -5.17 14.90 -4.75
C ARG A 27 -4.13 13.90 -4.23
N VAL A 28 -2.86 14.28 -4.26
CA VAL A 28 -1.78 13.48 -3.67
C VAL A 28 -2.03 13.31 -2.17
N ASP A 29 -2.32 14.41 -1.49
CA ASP A 29 -2.66 14.41 -0.07
C ASP A 29 -3.90 13.55 0.22
N TYR A 30 -4.95 13.63 -0.59
CA TYR A 30 -6.15 12.80 -0.42
C TYR A 30 -5.85 11.29 -0.54
N LEU A 31 -5.04 10.88 -1.52
CA LEU A 31 -4.64 9.47 -1.67
C LEU A 31 -3.73 9.01 -0.53
N ASP A 32 -2.84 9.87 -0.05
CA ASP A 32 -2.07 9.60 1.18
C ASP A 32 -3.01 9.47 2.38
N GLY A 33 -4.07 10.27 2.47
CA GLY A 33 -5.11 10.12 3.48
C GLY A 33 -5.78 8.75 3.44
N LEU A 34 -6.10 8.22 2.26
CA LEU A 34 -6.65 6.86 2.14
C LEU A 34 -5.64 5.79 2.58
N ARG A 35 -4.36 5.95 2.26
CA ARG A 35 -3.28 5.09 2.80
C ARG A 35 -3.20 5.16 4.32
N ALA A 36 -3.45 6.34 4.90
CA ALA A 36 -3.48 6.54 6.34
C ALA A 36 -4.61 5.76 7.01
N VAL A 37 -5.81 5.77 6.42
CA VAL A 37 -6.95 4.94 6.86
C VAL A 37 -6.59 3.46 6.79
N ALA A 38 -5.97 3.03 5.68
CA ALA A 38 -5.55 1.66 5.48
C ALA A 38 -4.52 1.19 6.52
N ILE A 39 -3.44 1.94 6.75
CA ILE A 39 -2.44 1.56 7.76
C ILE A 39 -2.99 1.64 9.18
N ALA A 40 -3.85 2.61 9.48
CA ALA A 40 -4.50 2.71 10.78
C ALA A 40 -5.38 1.48 11.07
N ALA A 41 -6.09 0.96 10.07
CA ALA A 41 -6.85 -0.29 10.19
C ALA A 41 -5.92 -1.48 10.49
N VAL A 42 -4.82 -1.63 9.74
CA VAL A 42 -3.82 -2.69 9.96
C VAL A 42 -3.22 -2.62 11.38
N LEU A 43 -2.80 -1.44 11.81
CA LEU A 43 -2.26 -1.26 13.16
C LEU A 43 -3.33 -1.49 14.23
N GLY A 44 -4.58 -1.11 13.96
CA GLY A 44 -5.71 -1.36 14.85
C GLY A 44 -5.89 -2.84 15.13
N VAL A 45 -5.86 -3.71 14.12
CA VAL A 45 -6.00 -5.16 14.38
C VAL A 45 -4.77 -5.74 15.08
N HIS A 46 -3.57 -5.25 14.78
CA HIS A 46 -2.36 -5.82 15.35
C HIS A 46 -2.04 -5.31 16.76
N TRP A 47 -2.40 -4.07 17.09
CA TRP A 47 -2.20 -3.52 18.44
C TRP A 47 -3.49 -3.52 19.26
N ALA A 48 -4.59 -2.99 18.74
CA ALA A 48 -5.83 -2.91 19.53
C ALA A 48 -6.51 -4.29 19.68
N ALA A 49 -6.52 -5.14 18.65
CA ALA A 49 -7.17 -6.44 18.78
C ALA A 49 -6.36 -7.41 19.65
N LEU A 50 -5.03 -7.43 19.53
CA LEU A 50 -4.17 -8.34 20.30
C LEU A 50 -4.03 -7.96 21.79
N TYR A 51 -4.02 -6.66 22.13
CA TYR A 51 -3.87 -6.22 23.51
C TYR A 51 -5.19 -5.81 24.18
N ILE A 52 -6.19 -5.34 23.42
CA ILE A 52 -7.43 -4.75 23.97
C ILE A 52 -8.66 -5.59 23.58
N GLY A 53 -8.53 -6.55 22.65
CA GLY A 53 -9.64 -7.44 22.25
C GLY A 53 -10.72 -6.75 21.42
N ILE A 54 -10.40 -5.65 20.73
CA ILE A 54 -11.34 -4.90 19.87
C ILE A 54 -10.82 -4.76 18.44
N GLY A 55 -11.71 -4.80 17.45
CA GLY A 55 -11.38 -4.47 16.06
C GLY A 55 -10.59 -5.54 15.29
N SER A 56 -11.20 -6.71 15.07
CA SER A 56 -10.58 -7.83 14.36
C SER A 56 -10.46 -7.61 12.84
N GLY A 57 -11.18 -6.63 12.28
CA GLY A 57 -11.34 -6.43 10.84
C GLY A 57 -10.24 -5.61 10.15
N GLY A 58 -9.16 -5.27 10.85
CA GLY A 58 -8.12 -4.36 10.35
C GLY A 58 -7.32 -4.87 9.15
N TYR A 59 -7.42 -6.17 8.82
CA TYR A 59 -6.86 -6.75 7.61
C TYR A 59 -7.42 -6.09 6.33
N LEU A 60 -8.62 -5.49 6.37
CA LEU A 60 -9.18 -4.68 5.27
C LEU A 60 -8.26 -3.57 4.81
N GLY A 61 -7.40 -3.07 5.69
CA GLY A 61 -6.42 -2.06 5.30
C GLY A 61 -5.50 -2.55 4.18
N VAL A 62 -5.14 -3.84 4.16
CA VAL A 62 -4.34 -4.43 3.08
C VAL A 62 -5.10 -4.43 1.76
N ASP A 63 -6.40 -4.76 1.78
CA ASP A 63 -7.25 -4.74 0.58
C ASP A 63 -7.39 -3.32 0.01
N VAL A 64 -7.53 -2.31 0.88
CA VAL A 64 -7.50 -0.88 0.50
C VAL A 64 -6.16 -0.53 -0.15
N PHE A 65 -5.03 -0.98 0.41
CA PHE A 65 -3.72 -0.77 -0.19
C PHE A 65 -3.62 -1.38 -1.60
N PHE A 66 -4.09 -2.61 -1.79
CA PHE A 66 -4.05 -3.27 -3.10
C PHE A 66 -4.81 -2.49 -4.18
N VAL A 67 -6.03 -2.04 -3.87
CA VAL A 67 -6.83 -1.22 -4.81
C VAL A 67 -6.12 0.11 -5.12
N LEU A 68 -5.59 0.79 -4.11
CA LEU A 68 -4.84 2.04 -4.30
C LEU A 68 -3.56 1.82 -5.13
N SER A 69 -2.83 0.74 -4.89
CA SER A 69 -1.63 0.37 -5.63
C SER A 69 -1.96 0.17 -7.11
N GLY A 70 -3.02 -0.57 -7.42
CA GLY A 70 -3.52 -0.76 -8.78
C GLY A 70 -3.86 0.55 -9.48
N TYR A 71 -4.60 1.42 -8.80
CA TYR A 71 -4.97 2.73 -9.34
C TYR A 71 -3.74 3.61 -9.62
N VAL A 72 -2.84 3.77 -8.65
CA VAL A 72 -1.67 4.66 -8.77
C VAL A 72 -0.69 4.15 -9.81
N ILE A 73 -0.35 2.86 -9.78
CA ILE A 73 0.63 2.27 -10.70
C ILE A 73 0.15 2.39 -12.13
N THR A 74 -1.11 2.04 -12.38
CA THR A 74 -1.68 2.06 -13.72
C THR A 74 -1.79 3.47 -14.26
N THR A 75 -2.18 4.44 -13.42
CA THR A 75 -2.21 5.86 -13.79
C THR A 75 -0.83 6.34 -14.24
N VAL A 76 0.23 6.06 -13.46
CA VAL A 76 1.60 6.46 -13.78
C VAL A 76 2.10 5.79 -15.07
N LEU A 77 1.86 4.49 -15.23
CA LEU A 77 2.30 3.75 -16.41
C LEU A 77 1.60 4.24 -17.68
N TRP A 78 0.29 4.42 -17.64
CA TRP A 78 -0.48 4.83 -18.81
C TRP A 78 -0.14 6.25 -19.23
N ARG A 79 -0.01 7.18 -18.26
CA ARG A 79 0.30 8.60 -18.51
C ARG A 79 1.77 8.85 -18.82
N SER A 80 2.67 7.90 -18.58
CA SER A 80 4.09 8.07 -18.90
C SER A 80 4.35 8.43 -20.36
N SER A 81 5.41 9.20 -20.64
CA SER A 81 5.84 9.55 -22.01
C SER A 81 5.89 8.33 -22.94
N SER A 82 5.56 8.54 -24.23
CA SER A 82 5.68 7.52 -25.28
C SER A 82 7.11 7.25 -25.72
N SER A 83 8.10 8.01 -25.21
CA SER A 83 9.51 7.83 -25.55
C SER A 83 10.09 6.53 -25.00
N GLY A 84 10.92 5.86 -25.81
CA GLY A 84 11.63 4.62 -25.46
C GLY A 84 10.83 3.33 -25.67
N THR A 85 11.54 2.20 -25.71
CA THR A 85 10.94 0.87 -25.92
C THR A 85 10.12 0.41 -24.70
N VAL A 86 9.24 -0.58 -24.90
CA VAL A 86 8.52 -1.24 -23.80
C VAL A 86 9.49 -1.76 -22.72
N GLY A 87 10.58 -2.41 -23.14
CA GLY A 87 11.59 -2.96 -22.23
C GLY A 87 12.33 -1.89 -21.39
N SER A 88 12.73 -0.77 -22.01
CA SER A 88 13.39 0.33 -21.29
C SER A 88 12.49 0.98 -20.24
N ARG A 89 11.20 1.18 -20.58
CA ARG A 89 10.21 1.74 -19.66
C ARG A 89 9.89 0.78 -18.52
N TRP A 90 9.75 -0.51 -18.80
CA TRP A 90 9.59 -1.55 -17.78
C TRP A 90 10.77 -1.57 -16.80
N ARG A 91 12.02 -1.61 -17.31
CA ARG A 91 13.23 -1.57 -16.48
C ARG A 91 13.29 -0.32 -15.61
N THR A 92 12.95 0.84 -16.18
CA THR A 92 12.92 2.11 -15.45
C THR A 92 11.88 2.08 -14.31
N PHE A 93 10.70 1.52 -14.56
CA PHE A 93 9.68 1.36 -13.53
C PHE A 93 10.16 0.45 -12.39
N ILE A 94 10.64 -0.75 -12.70
CA ILE A 94 11.13 -1.71 -11.70
C ILE A 94 12.26 -1.10 -10.89
N TRP A 95 13.22 -0.45 -11.54
CA TRP A 95 14.37 0.13 -10.85
C TRP A 95 13.99 1.22 -9.86
N ARG A 96 12.99 2.04 -10.18
CA ARG A 96 12.45 3.04 -9.23
C ARG A 96 11.79 2.36 -8.04
N ARG A 97 11.09 1.25 -8.25
CA ARG A 97 10.43 0.49 -7.17
C ARG A 97 11.45 -0.20 -6.27
N VAL A 98 12.49 -0.84 -6.84
CA VAL A 98 13.58 -1.45 -6.10
C VAL A 98 14.25 -0.40 -5.20
N ARG A 99 14.68 0.73 -5.77
CA ARG A 99 15.35 1.80 -5.01
C ARG A 99 14.50 2.41 -3.91
N ARG A 100 13.16 2.37 -4.05
CA ARG A 100 12.25 2.90 -3.03
C ARG A 100 11.97 1.89 -1.92
N LEU A 101 11.74 0.62 -2.26
CA LEU A 101 11.19 -0.36 -1.31
C LEU A 101 12.27 -1.24 -0.68
N TYR A 102 13.24 -1.72 -1.48
CA TYR A 102 14.23 -2.69 -1.01
C TYR A 102 15.15 -2.17 0.09
N PRO A 103 15.60 -0.89 0.13
CA PRO A 103 16.48 -0.45 1.22
C PRO A 103 15.89 -0.68 2.61
N ALA A 104 14.62 -0.33 2.82
CA ALA A 104 13.93 -0.55 4.09
C ALA A 104 13.69 -2.04 4.35
N LEU A 105 13.30 -2.82 3.32
CA LEU A 105 13.09 -4.27 3.44
C LEU A 105 14.37 -5.01 3.84
N LEU A 106 15.50 -4.67 3.21
CA LEU A 106 16.78 -5.28 3.52
C LEU A 106 17.27 -4.88 4.91
N ALA A 107 17.01 -3.64 5.34
CA ALA A 107 17.26 -3.24 6.72
C ALA A 107 16.43 -4.06 7.72
N LEU A 108 15.15 -4.31 7.44
CA LEU A 108 14.34 -5.23 8.26
C LEU A 108 14.97 -6.64 8.29
N VAL A 109 15.32 -7.21 7.14
CA VAL A 109 15.91 -8.56 7.05
C VAL A 109 17.25 -8.68 7.79
N VAL A 110 18.06 -7.62 7.81
CA VAL A 110 19.36 -7.63 8.51
C VAL A 110 19.22 -7.33 9.99
N LEU A 111 18.36 -6.39 10.38
CA LEU A 111 18.24 -5.95 11.77
C LEU A 111 17.40 -6.89 12.63
N THR A 112 16.44 -7.61 12.04
CA THR A 112 15.58 -8.51 12.79
C THR A 112 16.32 -9.70 13.43
N PRO A 113 17.22 -10.44 12.74
CA PRO A 113 18.02 -11.48 13.39
C PRO A 113 18.92 -10.93 14.50
N ILE A 114 19.44 -9.72 14.34
CA ILE A 114 20.25 -9.04 15.37
C ILE A 114 19.39 -8.75 16.60
N ALA A 115 18.19 -8.20 16.39
CA ALA A 115 17.23 -7.95 17.47
C ALA A 115 16.88 -9.25 18.21
N ILE A 116 16.59 -10.33 17.48
CA ILE A 116 16.31 -11.66 18.04
C ILE A 116 17.50 -12.19 18.84
N ALA A 117 18.73 -12.04 18.35
CA ALA A 117 19.93 -12.54 19.03
C ALA A 117 20.25 -11.84 20.36
N VAL A 118 19.80 -10.59 20.53
CA VAL A 118 20.01 -9.82 21.77
C VAL A 118 18.82 -9.87 22.73
N THR A 119 17.70 -10.44 22.29
CA THR A 119 16.52 -10.66 23.14
C THR A 119 16.73 -11.94 23.97
N PRO A 120 16.61 -11.87 25.31
CA PRO A 120 16.63 -13.08 26.15
C PRO A 120 15.45 -14.00 25.79
N ASP A 121 15.72 -15.31 25.70
CA ASP A 121 14.74 -16.36 25.39
C ASP A 121 13.78 -15.99 24.23
N PRO A 122 14.32 -15.73 23.02
CA PRO A 122 13.50 -15.23 21.94
C PRO A 122 12.48 -16.28 21.46
N PRO A 123 11.31 -15.84 20.95
CA PRO A 123 10.24 -16.73 20.49
C PRO A 123 10.58 -17.54 19.22
N VAL A 124 11.74 -17.32 18.62
CA VAL A 124 12.24 -18.02 17.43
C VAL A 124 13.76 -18.04 17.44
N ASP A 125 14.34 -19.11 16.87
CA ASP A 125 15.78 -19.22 16.70
C ASP A 125 16.33 -18.19 15.68
N VAL A 126 17.57 -17.75 15.89
CA VAL A 126 18.24 -16.78 15.02
C VAL A 126 18.43 -17.35 13.61
N ARG A 127 18.76 -18.64 13.48
CA ARG A 127 18.95 -19.30 12.18
C ARG A 127 17.64 -19.34 11.41
N ASP A 128 16.55 -19.75 12.04
CA ASP A 128 15.20 -19.72 11.46
C ASP A 128 14.83 -18.30 11.01
N THR A 129 15.17 -17.30 11.81
CA THR A 129 14.94 -15.89 11.49
C THR A 129 15.72 -15.46 10.25
N VAL A 130 16.96 -15.90 10.09
CA VAL A 130 17.76 -15.63 8.88
C VAL A 130 17.17 -16.32 7.66
N GLU A 131 16.80 -17.60 7.77
CA GLU A 131 16.21 -18.39 6.68
C GLU A 131 14.88 -17.78 6.20
N ARG A 132 13.99 -17.40 7.12
CA ARG A 132 12.72 -16.71 6.81
C ARG A 132 12.95 -15.30 6.26
N GLY A 133 13.96 -14.59 6.76
CA GLY A 133 14.38 -13.28 6.24
C GLY A 133 14.86 -13.35 4.80
N ALA A 134 15.58 -14.42 4.42
CA ALA A 134 15.95 -14.66 3.03
C ALA A 134 14.72 -14.82 2.12
N LEU A 135 13.71 -15.56 2.57
CA LEU A 135 12.42 -15.68 1.86
C LEU A 135 11.71 -14.33 1.72
N ALA A 136 11.77 -13.46 2.73
CA ALA A 136 11.25 -12.09 2.65
C ALA A 136 12.00 -11.23 1.63
N ALA A 137 13.33 -11.31 1.59
CA ALA A 137 14.14 -10.57 0.62
C ALA A 137 13.82 -10.96 -0.84
N VAL A 138 13.51 -12.24 -1.09
CA VAL A 138 13.14 -12.76 -2.41
C VAL A 138 11.62 -12.82 -2.65
N GLN A 139 10.82 -12.23 -1.76
CA GLN A 139 9.37 -12.11 -1.91
C GLN A 139 8.64 -13.47 -2.00
N LEU A 140 9.01 -14.45 -1.18
CA LEU A 140 8.43 -15.80 -1.16
C LEU A 140 7.71 -16.15 0.14
N THR A 141 7.49 -15.20 1.05
CA THR A 141 6.87 -15.47 2.37
C THR A 141 5.43 -15.98 2.29
N TRP A 142 4.70 -15.68 1.22
CA TRP A 142 3.35 -16.19 1.03
C TRP A 142 3.30 -17.72 0.85
N LEU A 143 4.36 -18.33 0.30
CA LEU A 143 4.34 -19.75 -0.07
C LEU A 143 4.33 -20.67 1.15
N PRO A 144 5.27 -20.56 2.13
CA PRO A 144 5.19 -21.34 3.36
C PRO A 144 3.91 -21.07 4.15
N GLU A 145 3.43 -19.82 4.17
CA GLU A 145 2.23 -19.42 4.89
C GLU A 145 0.96 -20.12 4.36
N VAL A 146 0.87 -20.35 3.04
CA VAL A 146 -0.22 -21.12 2.42
C VAL A 146 -0.19 -22.59 2.83
N PHE A 147 0.99 -23.15 3.11
CA PHE A 147 1.16 -24.51 3.62
C PHE A 147 1.10 -24.62 5.16
N GLY A 148 0.81 -23.53 5.85
CA GLY A 148 0.67 -23.53 7.31
C GLY A 148 1.99 -23.37 8.07
N HIS A 149 3.10 -23.10 7.39
CA HIS A 149 4.36 -22.77 8.03
C HIS A 149 4.39 -21.31 8.46
N SER A 150 4.85 -21.08 9.68
CA SER A 150 4.94 -19.74 10.25
C SER A 150 6.05 -18.94 9.57
N MET A 151 5.72 -17.71 9.16
CA MET A 151 6.68 -16.74 8.64
C MET A 151 7.06 -15.67 9.65
N GLU A 152 6.74 -15.86 10.93
CA GLU A 152 7.20 -14.98 11.99
C GLU A 152 8.73 -14.89 12.01
N PRO A 153 9.34 -13.71 12.22
CA PRO A 153 8.74 -12.38 12.45
C PRO A 153 8.52 -11.53 11.17
N TYR A 154 8.42 -12.15 10.00
CA TYR A 154 8.27 -11.49 8.70
C TYR A 154 6.88 -11.69 8.07
N ARG A 155 5.88 -12.13 8.84
CA ARG A 155 4.55 -12.49 8.31
C ARG A 155 3.98 -11.40 7.40
N GLN A 156 4.02 -10.14 7.83
CA GLN A 156 3.50 -8.99 7.08
C GLN A 156 4.06 -8.84 5.65
N THR A 157 5.21 -9.45 5.33
CA THR A 157 5.83 -9.34 4.00
C THR A 157 5.12 -10.16 2.92
N TRP A 158 4.17 -11.05 3.26
CA TRP A 158 3.41 -11.80 2.25
C TRP A 158 2.66 -10.87 1.30
N SER A 159 2.12 -9.75 1.80
CA SER A 159 1.37 -8.77 1.01
C SER A 159 2.30 -7.97 0.08
N LEU A 160 3.53 -7.70 0.53
CA LEU A 160 4.57 -7.08 -0.27
C LEU A 160 4.95 -7.95 -1.47
N ALA A 161 4.98 -9.28 -1.29
CA ALA A 161 5.23 -10.21 -2.39
C ALA A 161 4.14 -10.12 -3.47
N MET A 162 2.88 -9.99 -3.07
CA MET A 162 1.76 -9.80 -3.99
C MET A 162 1.94 -8.54 -4.83
N GLU A 163 2.28 -7.41 -4.19
CA GLU A 163 2.59 -6.19 -4.92
C GLU A 163 3.80 -6.36 -5.85
N TRP A 164 4.85 -7.04 -5.40
CA TRP A 164 6.07 -7.21 -6.18
C TRP A 164 5.83 -8.01 -7.48
N TYR A 165 5.05 -9.08 -7.41
CA TYR A 165 4.67 -9.85 -8.59
C TYR A 165 3.81 -9.01 -9.54
N PHE A 166 2.90 -8.23 -9.01
CA PHE A 166 2.14 -7.29 -9.82
C PHE A 166 3.04 -6.24 -10.48
N TYR A 167 4.08 -5.75 -9.78
CA TYR A 167 5.04 -4.80 -10.33
C TYR A 167 5.87 -5.40 -11.46
N LEU A 168 6.15 -6.71 -11.44
CA LEU A 168 6.85 -7.38 -12.53
C LEU A 168 5.93 -7.58 -13.75
N LEU A 169 4.69 -8.02 -13.51
CA LEU A 169 3.77 -8.42 -14.58
C LEU A 169 3.02 -7.23 -15.21
N TRP A 170 2.39 -6.40 -14.38
CA TRP A 170 1.44 -5.39 -14.86
C TRP A 170 2.04 -4.29 -15.73
N PRO A 171 3.24 -3.74 -15.45
CA PRO A 171 3.88 -2.79 -16.35
C PRO A 171 4.11 -3.37 -17.74
N ALA A 172 4.47 -4.65 -17.85
CA ALA A 172 4.64 -5.30 -19.15
C ALA A 172 3.31 -5.33 -19.91
N VAL A 173 2.22 -5.71 -19.24
CA VAL A 173 0.87 -5.74 -19.83
C VAL A 173 0.44 -4.34 -20.31
N VAL A 174 0.52 -3.34 -19.44
CA VAL A 174 0.09 -1.96 -19.76
C VAL A 174 0.92 -1.36 -20.89
N LEU A 175 2.25 -1.47 -20.81
CA LEU A 175 3.14 -0.89 -21.80
C LEU A 175 3.01 -1.59 -23.16
N ALA A 176 2.81 -2.91 -23.17
CA ALA A 176 2.63 -3.69 -24.39
C ALA A 176 1.24 -3.52 -25.01
N ALA A 177 0.19 -3.32 -24.20
CA ALA A 177 -1.14 -2.93 -24.67
C ALA A 177 -1.09 -1.56 -25.35
N ARG A 178 -0.46 -0.59 -24.69
CA ARG A 178 -0.28 0.76 -25.22
C ARG A 178 0.56 0.77 -26.50
N SER A 179 1.65 -0.01 -26.57
CA SER A 179 2.48 -0.07 -27.79
C SER A 179 1.77 -0.73 -28.97
N ARG A 180 0.73 -1.53 -28.72
CA ARG A 180 -0.14 -2.11 -29.75
C ARG A 180 -1.34 -1.22 -30.09
N GLY A 181 -1.41 0.00 -29.55
CA GLY A 181 -2.54 0.91 -29.80
C GLY A 181 -3.85 0.49 -29.13
N LEU A 182 -3.82 -0.40 -28.13
CA LEU A 182 -5.04 -0.80 -27.42
C LEU A 182 -5.61 0.42 -26.68
N ALA A 183 -6.90 0.69 -26.84
CA ALA A 183 -7.56 1.78 -26.12
C ALA A 183 -7.59 1.49 -24.60
N ALA A 184 -7.42 2.54 -23.79
CA ALA A 184 -7.43 2.43 -22.33
C ALA A 184 -8.72 1.77 -21.81
N ARG A 185 -9.87 2.14 -22.36
CA ARG A 185 -11.17 1.57 -22.00
C ARG A 185 -11.27 0.08 -22.31
N THR A 186 -10.63 -0.36 -23.39
CA THR A 186 -10.58 -1.79 -23.74
C THR A 186 -9.74 -2.53 -22.72
N LEU A 187 -8.55 -2.03 -22.36
CA LEU A 187 -7.73 -2.63 -21.30
C LEU A 187 -8.47 -2.61 -19.95
N ALA A 188 -9.22 -1.54 -19.63
CA ALA A 188 -10.02 -1.46 -18.42
C ALA A 188 -11.07 -2.59 -18.34
N ARG A 189 -11.77 -2.88 -19.44
CA ARG A 189 -12.72 -4.01 -19.51
C ARG A 189 -12.04 -5.34 -19.26
N HIS A 190 -10.87 -5.57 -19.88
CA HIS A 190 -10.08 -6.78 -19.63
C HIS A 190 -9.63 -6.89 -18.17
N SER A 191 -9.22 -5.78 -17.55
CA SER A 191 -8.87 -5.75 -16.13
C SER A 191 -10.05 -6.09 -15.22
N VAL A 192 -11.26 -5.59 -15.52
CA VAL A 192 -12.48 -5.96 -14.77
C VAL A 192 -12.78 -7.46 -14.92
N VAL A 193 -12.76 -7.97 -16.16
CA VAL A 193 -13.02 -9.39 -16.42
C VAL A 193 -12.00 -10.26 -15.69
N ALA A 194 -10.70 -9.93 -15.80
CA ALA A 194 -9.64 -10.65 -15.11
C ALA A 194 -9.80 -10.58 -13.58
N ALA A 195 -10.17 -9.42 -13.02
CA ALA A 195 -10.43 -9.30 -11.59
C ALA A 195 -11.56 -10.23 -11.15
N VAL A 196 -12.71 -10.19 -11.83
CA VAL A 196 -13.86 -11.04 -11.50
C VAL A 196 -13.51 -12.52 -11.63
N VAL A 197 -12.84 -12.92 -12.72
CA VAL A 197 -12.46 -14.32 -12.96
C VAL A 197 -11.48 -14.83 -11.91
N LEU A 198 -10.41 -14.09 -11.62
CA LEU A 198 -9.41 -14.49 -10.62
C LEU A 198 -10.03 -14.57 -9.22
N TYR A 199 -10.88 -13.61 -8.87
CA TYR A 199 -11.57 -13.63 -7.58
C TYR A 199 -12.52 -14.82 -7.45
N ALA A 200 -13.40 -15.01 -8.43
CA ALA A 200 -14.38 -16.10 -8.44
C ALA A 200 -13.71 -17.47 -8.45
N ALA A 201 -12.60 -17.63 -9.19
CA ALA A 201 -11.83 -18.88 -9.21
C ALA A 201 -11.23 -19.24 -7.85
N MET A 202 -10.98 -18.26 -6.98
CA MET A 202 -10.41 -18.48 -5.64
C MET A 202 -11.47 -18.72 -4.56
N LEU A 203 -12.74 -18.36 -4.79
CA LEU A 203 -13.82 -18.52 -3.79
C LEU A 203 -14.02 -19.96 -3.29
N PRO A 204 -13.90 -21.02 -4.12
CA PRO A 204 -14.05 -22.40 -3.66
C PRO A 204 -12.90 -22.90 -2.78
N TRP A 205 -11.74 -22.21 -2.79
CA TRP A 205 -10.57 -22.65 -2.04
C TRP A 205 -10.66 -22.26 -0.56
N SER A 206 -9.79 -22.88 0.26
CA SER A 206 -9.72 -22.55 1.68
C SER A 206 -9.38 -21.07 1.89
N GLY A 207 -9.79 -20.49 3.03
CA GLY A 207 -9.47 -19.09 3.34
C GLY A 207 -7.98 -18.79 3.28
N ARG A 208 -7.13 -19.74 3.73
CA ARG A 208 -5.68 -19.61 3.67
C ARG A 208 -5.16 -19.50 2.24
N VAL A 209 -5.67 -20.32 1.32
CA VAL A 209 -5.29 -20.25 -0.11
C VAL A 209 -5.85 -18.96 -0.73
N PHE A 210 -7.10 -18.60 -0.44
CA PHE A 210 -7.73 -17.39 -0.94
C PHE A 210 -6.98 -16.11 -0.53
N TYR A 211 -6.54 -16.01 0.74
CA TYR A 211 -5.79 -14.84 1.23
C TYR A 211 -4.32 -14.87 0.86
N GLY A 212 -3.69 -16.03 1.02
CA GLY A 212 -2.24 -16.17 0.92
C GLY A 212 -1.72 -16.34 -0.50
N THR A 213 -2.56 -16.40 -1.53
CA THR A 213 -2.09 -16.57 -2.92
C THR A 213 -2.31 -15.34 -3.80
N PRO A 214 -1.49 -15.13 -4.84
CA PRO A 214 -1.60 -13.97 -5.72
C PRO A 214 -2.96 -13.75 -6.41
N PRO A 215 -3.70 -14.77 -6.92
CA PRO A 215 -4.86 -14.52 -7.79
C PRO A 215 -5.96 -13.64 -7.20
N ALA A 216 -6.41 -13.92 -5.97
CA ALA A 216 -7.46 -13.11 -5.34
C ALA A 216 -6.98 -11.68 -5.05
N ARG A 217 -5.72 -11.53 -4.63
CA ARG A 217 -5.10 -10.23 -4.35
C ARG A 217 -4.91 -9.42 -5.63
N PHE A 218 -4.52 -10.07 -6.72
CA PHE A 218 -4.43 -9.46 -8.05
C PHE A 218 -5.79 -8.95 -8.52
N ALA A 219 -6.90 -9.60 -8.17
CA ALA A 219 -8.23 -9.10 -8.52
C ALA A 219 -8.50 -7.71 -7.92
N GLU A 220 -8.13 -7.48 -6.66
CA GLU A 220 -8.29 -6.18 -5.99
C GLU A 220 -7.41 -5.11 -6.63
N ILE A 221 -6.13 -5.45 -6.90
CA ILE A 221 -5.21 -4.56 -7.60
C ILE A 221 -5.74 -4.24 -9.01
N LEU A 222 -6.26 -5.23 -9.73
CA LEU A 222 -6.85 -5.05 -11.06
C LEU A 222 -8.13 -4.20 -11.03
N ALA A 223 -8.92 -4.24 -9.97
CA ALA A 223 -10.08 -3.35 -9.81
C ALA A 223 -9.63 -1.88 -9.76
N GLY A 224 -8.58 -1.57 -9.00
CA GLY A 224 -7.96 -0.25 -8.99
C GLY A 224 -7.37 0.13 -10.34
N ALA A 225 -6.70 -0.80 -11.02
CA ALA A 225 -6.13 -0.60 -12.35
C ALA A 225 -7.20 -0.30 -13.42
N ALA A 226 -8.32 -1.03 -13.37
CA ALA A 226 -9.46 -0.81 -14.25
C ALA A 226 -10.03 0.60 -14.07
N LEU A 227 -10.16 1.06 -12.81
CA LEU A 227 -10.63 2.41 -12.52
C LEU A 227 -9.66 3.47 -13.10
N ALA A 228 -8.36 3.30 -12.92
CA ALA A 228 -7.37 4.22 -13.48
C ALA A 228 -7.47 4.32 -15.01
N LEU A 229 -7.58 3.18 -15.71
CA LEU A 229 -7.72 3.14 -17.17
C LEU A 229 -9.05 3.73 -17.65
N ALA A 230 -10.14 3.46 -16.95
CA ALA A 230 -11.46 4.01 -17.28
C ALA A 230 -11.53 5.54 -17.13
N LEU A 231 -10.65 6.10 -16.32
CA LEU A 231 -10.58 7.53 -16.01
C LEU A 231 -9.44 8.24 -16.73
N VAL A 232 -8.63 7.54 -17.52
CA VAL A 232 -7.36 8.12 -17.99
C VAL A 232 -7.56 9.31 -18.92
N ASP A 233 -8.60 9.26 -19.76
CA ASP A 233 -9.00 10.34 -20.67
C ASP A 233 -9.84 11.44 -20.00
N ARG A 234 -10.16 11.29 -18.70
CA ARG A 234 -10.93 12.28 -17.95
C ARG A 234 -9.96 13.21 -17.22
N THR A 235 -9.82 14.40 -17.79
CA THR A 235 -8.99 15.49 -17.25
C THR A 235 -9.80 16.47 -16.39
N THR A 236 -11.12 16.54 -16.59
CA THR A 236 -11.97 17.51 -15.90
C THR A 236 -12.48 17.00 -14.56
N GLU A 237 -12.27 17.80 -13.51
CA GLU A 237 -12.91 17.59 -12.21
C GLU A 237 -14.43 17.67 -12.37
N ARG A 238 -15.14 16.72 -11.77
CA ARG A 238 -16.60 16.75 -11.72
C ARG A 238 -17.06 17.59 -10.54
N PRO A 239 -18.11 18.41 -10.67
CA PRO A 239 -18.66 19.12 -9.52
C PRO A 239 -18.99 18.14 -8.39
N GLY A 240 -18.43 18.38 -7.21
CA GLY A 240 -18.85 17.67 -6.01
C GLY A 240 -20.31 17.98 -5.70
N GLY A 241 -21.06 16.98 -5.26
CA GLY A 241 -22.48 17.12 -4.92
C GLY A 241 -22.85 16.32 -3.68
N ARG A 242 -24.04 16.60 -3.12
CA ARG A 242 -24.56 15.93 -1.91
C ARG A 242 -24.51 14.39 -2.02
N ALA A 243 -24.88 13.85 -3.18
CA ALA A 243 -24.84 12.40 -3.43
C ALA A 243 -23.41 11.83 -3.37
N SER A 244 -22.42 12.50 -3.97
CA SER A 244 -21.01 12.05 -3.90
C SER A 244 -20.46 12.13 -2.48
N ASN A 245 -20.80 13.19 -1.74
CA ASN A 245 -20.39 13.35 -0.34
C ASN A 245 -21.01 12.27 0.55
N LEU A 246 -22.29 11.94 0.33
CA LEU A 246 -22.98 10.88 1.06
C LEU A 246 -22.34 9.53 0.77
N LEU A 247 -22.14 9.18 -0.50
CA LEU A 247 -21.48 7.93 -0.91
C LEU A 247 -20.07 7.81 -0.32
N ALA A 248 -19.28 8.88 -0.32
CA ALA A 248 -17.94 8.87 0.26
C ALA A 248 -17.98 8.68 1.78
N THR A 249 -18.93 9.34 2.46
CA THR A 249 -19.15 9.17 3.91
C THR A 249 -19.56 7.73 4.22
N THR A 250 -20.52 7.19 3.48
CA THR A 250 -20.98 5.81 3.62
C THR A 250 -19.85 4.82 3.37
N ALA A 251 -19.04 5.02 2.33
CA ALA A 251 -17.89 4.16 2.04
C ALA A 251 -16.86 4.16 3.19
N LEU A 252 -16.51 5.35 3.70
CA LEU A 252 -15.57 5.48 4.80
C LEU A 252 -16.11 4.87 6.11
N LEU A 253 -17.39 5.12 6.43
CA LEU A 253 -18.05 4.52 7.59
C LEU A 253 -18.17 3.01 7.45
N ALA A 254 -18.45 2.48 6.26
CA ALA A 254 -18.55 1.04 6.06
C ALA A 254 -17.20 0.34 6.30
N ILE A 255 -16.09 0.93 5.87
CA ILE A 255 -14.74 0.45 6.22
C ILE A 255 -14.57 0.48 7.74
N GLY A 256 -14.84 1.62 8.39
CA GLY A 256 -14.67 1.76 9.84
C GLY A 256 -15.53 0.79 10.66
N VAL A 257 -16.80 0.65 10.31
CA VAL A 257 -17.74 -0.28 10.96
C VAL A 257 -17.28 -1.72 10.77
N TYR A 258 -16.87 -2.11 9.56
CA TYR A 258 -16.37 -3.46 9.33
C TYR A 258 -15.09 -3.72 10.14
N VAL A 259 -14.14 -2.78 10.15
CA VAL A 259 -12.90 -2.92 10.92
C VAL A 259 -13.19 -3.17 12.42
N LEU A 260 -14.20 -2.48 12.97
CA LEU A 260 -14.57 -2.60 14.38
C LEU A 260 -15.39 -3.87 14.69
N LEU A 261 -16.31 -4.25 13.81
CA LEU A 261 -17.33 -5.28 14.07
C LEU A 261 -17.10 -6.61 13.35
N ALA A 262 -16.03 -6.73 12.57
CA ALA A 262 -15.74 -7.98 11.87
C ALA A 262 -15.65 -9.17 12.86
N PRO A 263 -16.10 -10.35 12.44
CA PRO A 263 -15.93 -11.55 13.23
C PRO A 263 -14.45 -11.92 13.32
N TRP A 264 -14.07 -12.47 14.47
CA TRP A 264 -12.75 -13.06 14.67
C TRP A 264 -12.57 -14.27 13.74
N GLY A 265 -11.36 -14.45 13.22
CA GLY A 265 -11.05 -15.51 12.25
C GLY A 265 -11.16 -15.03 10.81
N TYR A 266 -10.20 -14.22 10.34
CA TYR A 266 -10.23 -13.66 8.99
C TYR A 266 -10.14 -14.71 7.86
N LEU A 267 -9.67 -15.91 8.20
CA LEU A 267 -9.65 -17.07 7.29
C LEU A 267 -11.04 -17.71 7.14
N GLU A 268 -12.01 -17.33 7.97
CA GLU A 268 -13.38 -17.80 7.87
C GLU A 268 -14.20 -17.06 6.81
N THR A 269 -15.31 -17.69 6.45
CA THR A 269 -16.26 -17.38 5.38
C THR A 269 -16.57 -15.88 5.18
N PRO A 270 -16.83 -15.05 6.22
CA PRO A 270 -17.33 -13.69 6.02
C PRO A 270 -16.39 -12.75 5.27
N VAL A 271 -15.08 -12.95 5.38
CA VAL A 271 -14.14 -11.95 4.85
C VAL A 271 -14.06 -11.98 3.32
N ARG A 272 -14.06 -13.18 2.72
CA ARG A 272 -13.98 -13.33 1.26
C ARG A 272 -15.30 -13.06 0.54
N TYR A 273 -16.42 -13.06 1.25
CA TYR A 273 -17.73 -12.76 0.64
C TYR A 273 -18.23 -11.35 0.96
N VAL A 274 -17.80 -10.76 2.08
CA VAL A 274 -18.24 -9.42 2.51
C VAL A 274 -17.07 -8.44 2.64
N GLY A 275 -16.04 -8.80 3.40
CA GLY A 275 -14.93 -7.89 3.74
C GLY A 275 -14.17 -7.36 2.52
N VAL A 276 -13.59 -8.26 1.72
CA VAL A 276 -12.81 -7.87 0.54
C VAL A 276 -13.66 -7.15 -0.51
N PRO A 277 -14.87 -7.63 -0.90
CA PRO A 277 -15.71 -6.89 -1.83
C PRO A 277 -16.12 -5.51 -1.31
N LEU A 278 -16.38 -5.38 -0.01
CA LEU A 278 -16.67 -4.10 0.64
C LEU A 278 -15.48 -3.15 0.54
N ALA A 279 -14.28 -3.61 0.89
CA ALA A 279 -13.06 -2.80 0.80
C ALA A 279 -12.78 -2.33 -0.62
N VAL A 280 -12.95 -3.21 -1.61
CA VAL A 280 -12.81 -2.86 -3.03
C VAL A 280 -13.82 -1.79 -3.42
N ALA A 281 -15.12 -2.04 -3.22
CA ALA A 281 -16.17 -1.11 -3.61
C ALA A 281 -16.03 0.25 -2.91
N ALA A 282 -15.80 0.25 -1.59
CA ALA A 282 -15.62 1.46 -0.80
C ALA A 282 -14.39 2.26 -1.26
N THR A 283 -13.27 1.59 -1.52
CA THR A 283 -12.04 2.25 -1.99
C THR A 283 -12.24 2.87 -3.37
N LEU A 284 -12.90 2.17 -4.31
CA LEU A 284 -13.20 2.72 -5.63
C LEU A 284 -14.10 3.97 -5.54
N VAL A 285 -15.12 3.95 -4.66
CA VAL A 285 -15.97 5.13 -4.38
C VAL A 285 -15.16 6.29 -3.82
N LEU A 286 -14.27 6.01 -2.86
CA LEU A 286 -13.42 7.03 -2.24
C LEU A 286 -12.41 7.63 -3.23
N VAL A 287 -11.82 6.81 -4.11
CA VAL A 287 -10.93 7.29 -5.18
C VAL A 287 -11.71 8.18 -6.14
N LEU A 288 -12.90 7.77 -6.58
CA LEU A 288 -13.78 8.59 -7.43
C LEU A 288 -14.16 9.92 -6.75
N HIS A 289 -14.42 9.91 -5.45
CA HIS A 289 -14.73 11.12 -4.69
C HIS A 289 -13.55 12.11 -4.68
N GLY A 290 -12.31 11.62 -4.59
CA GLY A 290 -11.09 12.43 -4.67
C GLY A 290 -10.90 13.18 -6.00
N LEU A 291 -11.65 12.80 -7.05
CA LEU A 291 -11.65 13.46 -8.36
C LEU A 291 -12.73 14.54 -8.51
N THR A 292 -13.60 14.68 -7.53
CA THR A 292 -14.61 15.74 -7.54
C THR A 292 -14.00 17.06 -7.11
N SER A 293 -14.54 18.18 -7.57
CA SER A 293 -14.19 19.51 -7.08
C SER A 293 -14.93 19.83 -5.78
N GLY A 294 -14.55 20.91 -5.09
CA GLY A 294 -15.17 21.37 -3.84
C GLY A 294 -14.73 20.61 -2.58
N THR A 295 -15.13 21.13 -1.42
CA THR A 295 -14.77 20.60 -0.11
C THR A 295 -15.88 19.70 0.45
N SER A 296 -15.48 18.68 1.21
CA SER A 296 -16.40 17.77 1.93
C SER A 296 -15.76 17.37 3.27
N PRO A 297 -16.54 16.90 4.26
CA PRO A 297 -15.98 16.39 5.52
C PRO A 297 -14.94 15.28 5.28
N VAL A 298 -15.22 14.37 4.34
CA VAL A 298 -14.30 13.28 3.95
C VAL A 298 -13.00 13.84 3.37
N LYS A 299 -13.07 14.80 2.43
CA LYS A 299 -11.87 15.45 1.89
C LYS A 299 -11.09 16.17 2.98
N ARG A 300 -11.75 16.94 3.84
CA ARG A 300 -11.09 17.66 4.95
C ARG A 300 -10.34 16.71 5.88
N LEU A 301 -10.94 15.57 6.20
CA LEU A 301 -10.31 14.53 7.02
C LEU A 301 -9.10 13.93 6.30
N LEU A 302 -9.27 13.48 5.06
CA LEU A 302 -8.23 12.76 4.32
C LEU A 302 -7.09 13.67 3.87
N THR A 303 -7.31 14.97 3.69
CA THR A 303 -6.26 15.96 3.40
C THR A 303 -5.72 16.64 4.66
N TRP A 304 -6.13 16.21 5.86
CA TRP A 304 -5.61 16.79 7.11
C TRP A 304 -4.12 16.43 7.27
N ALA A 305 -3.29 17.40 7.62
CA ALA A 305 -1.82 17.23 7.60
C ALA A 305 -1.31 16.03 8.43
N PRO A 306 -1.80 15.76 9.66
CA PRO A 306 -1.41 14.56 10.41
C PRO A 306 -1.82 13.25 9.73
N VAL A 307 -3.01 13.20 9.14
CA VAL A 307 -3.51 12.01 8.42
C VAL A 307 -2.66 11.76 7.18
N THR A 308 -2.39 12.80 6.38
CA THR A 308 -1.50 12.67 5.20
C THR A 308 -0.07 12.29 5.58
N LEU A 309 0.45 12.76 6.72
CA LEU A 309 1.76 12.35 7.23
C LEU A 309 1.80 10.84 7.50
N LEU A 310 0.79 10.31 8.19
CA LEU A 310 0.65 8.88 8.44
C LEU A 310 0.59 8.08 7.13
N GLY A 311 -0.14 8.60 6.14
CA GLY A 311 -0.19 8.06 4.79
C GLY A 311 1.16 8.02 4.07
N ARG A 312 1.97 9.08 4.20
CA ARG A 312 3.28 9.18 3.56
C ARG A 312 4.29 8.18 4.12
N VAL A 313 4.24 7.92 5.43
CA VAL A 313 5.13 6.94 6.09
C VAL A 313 4.55 5.53 6.13
N SER A 314 3.36 5.31 5.55
CA SER A 314 2.61 4.05 5.65
C SER A 314 3.40 2.81 5.22
N TYR A 315 4.29 2.92 4.23
CA TYR A 315 5.14 1.81 3.82
C TYR A 315 6.13 1.40 4.94
N SER A 316 6.93 2.35 5.41
CA SER A 316 7.86 2.11 6.52
C SER A 316 7.12 1.65 7.78
N LEU A 317 5.95 2.23 8.04
CA LEU A 317 5.10 1.86 9.18
C LEU A 317 4.60 0.41 9.08
N TYR A 318 4.07 0.03 7.91
CA TYR A 318 3.64 -1.34 7.63
C TYR A 318 4.81 -2.33 7.73
N LEU A 319 6.00 -1.96 7.29
CA LEU A 319 7.13 -2.85 7.33
C LEU A 319 7.61 -3.14 8.76
N TRP A 320 7.73 -2.09 9.58
CA TRP A 320 8.35 -2.17 10.90
C TRP A 320 7.40 -2.51 12.04
N HIS A 321 6.09 -2.30 11.92
CA HIS A 321 5.15 -2.47 13.05
C HIS A 321 5.14 -3.87 13.68
N TRP A 322 5.45 -4.89 12.88
CA TRP A 322 5.33 -6.27 13.30
C TRP A 322 6.48 -6.72 14.21
N LEU A 323 7.70 -6.21 14.01
CA LEU A 323 8.85 -6.60 14.81
C LEU A 323 8.70 -6.23 16.30
N PRO A 324 8.35 -4.98 16.67
CA PRO A 324 8.06 -4.63 18.06
C PRO A 324 6.92 -5.44 18.66
N LEU A 325 5.87 -5.70 17.88
CA LEU A 325 4.73 -6.51 18.31
C LEU A 325 5.15 -7.94 18.65
N TYR A 326 5.99 -8.54 17.81
CA TYR A 326 6.49 -9.88 17.99
C TYR A 326 7.48 -10.02 19.15
N LEU A 327 8.33 -9.01 19.36
CA LEU A 327 9.29 -9.00 20.47
C LEU A 327 8.64 -8.67 21.82
N LEU A 328 7.57 -7.87 21.83
CA LEU A 328 6.87 -7.44 23.04
C LEU A 328 5.59 -8.24 23.29
N ASP A 329 5.68 -9.56 23.05
CA ASP A 329 4.55 -10.46 23.24
C ASP A 329 4.12 -10.49 24.71
N LYS A 330 2.85 -10.20 24.96
CA LYS A 330 2.24 -10.16 26.30
C LYS A 330 2.23 -11.52 27.00
N ASP A 331 2.28 -12.60 26.22
CA ASP A 331 2.26 -13.95 26.78
C ASP A 331 3.68 -14.41 27.17
N SER A 332 4.70 -13.68 26.72
CA SER A 332 6.12 -13.94 27.00
C SER A 332 6.72 -12.96 28.03
N ILE A 333 6.14 -11.77 28.20
CA ILE A 333 6.67 -10.72 29.07
C ILE A 333 5.67 -10.35 30.17
N ASP A 334 6.08 -10.51 31.43
CA ASP A 334 5.29 -10.16 32.62
C ASP A 334 5.29 -8.64 32.88
N LEU A 335 4.62 -7.90 31.99
CA LEU A 335 4.39 -6.46 32.13
C LEU A 335 2.91 -6.12 31.88
N PRO A 336 2.41 -5.01 32.45
CA PRO A 336 1.05 -4.56 32.15
C PRO A 336 0.85 -4.36 30.65
N VAL A 337 -0.24 -4.89 30.12
CA VAL A 337 -0.62 -4.80 28.70
C VAL A 337 -0.58 -3.36 28.16
N GLY A 338 -1.04 -2.39 28.95
CA GLY A 338 -0.97 -0.98 28.57
C GLY A 338 0.45 -0.47 28.38
N LEU A 339 1.40 -0.92 29.20
CA LEU A 339 2.81 -0.56 29.08
C LEU A 339 3.44 -1.21 27.83
N LEU A 340 3.16 -2.50 27.57
CA LEU A 340 3.61 -3.19 26.36
C LEU A 340 3.11 -2.51 25.10
N ALA A 341 1.84 -2.10 25.07
CA ALA A 341 1.26 -1.36 23.95
C ALA A 341 1.95 0.00 23.73
N VAL A 342 2.23 0.76 24.80
CA VAL A 342 2.94 2.04 24.70
C VAL A 342 4.37 1.85 24.19
N LEU A 343 5.11 0.86 24.73
CA LEU A 343 6.47 0.55 24.30
C LEU A 343 6.51 0.10 22.84
N GLY A 344 5.59 -0.76 22.44
CA GLY A 344 5.53 -1.31 21.10
C GLY A 344 5.10 -0.31 20.03
N VAL A 345 4.12 0.54 20.32
CA VAL A 345 3.78 1.69 19.46
C VAL A 345 4.96 2.67 19.40
N GLY A 346 5.59 2.98 20.54
CA GLY A 346 6.75 3.86 20.60
C GLY A 346 7.91 3.36 19.74
N LEU A 347 8.29 2.09 19.89
CA LEU A 347 9.34 1.46 19.11
C LEU A 347 8.99 1.39 17.62
N THR A 348 7.73 1.07 17.29
CA THR A 348 7.23 1.10 15.90
C THR A 348 7.41 2.49 15.28
N VAL A 349 7.03 3.56 15.98
CA VAL A 349 7.18 4.94 15.52
C VAL A 349 8.65 5.32 15.33
N ILE A 350 9.53 4.93 16.26
CA ILE A 350 10.97 5.19 16.17
C ILE A 350 11.56 4.49 14.93
N LEU A 351 11.36 3.17 14.81
CA LEU A 351 11.87 2.38 13.67
C LEU A 351 11.34 2.90 12.34
N THR A 352 10.04 3.21 12.28
CA THR A 352 9.39 3.81 11.11
C THR A 352 10.03 5.12 10.73
N THR A 353 10.24 6.02 11.71
CA THR A 353 10.78 7.37 11.46
C THR A 353 12.23 7.28 10.97
N VAL A 354 13.06 6.48 11.63
CA VAL A 354 14.46 6.26 11.24
C VAL A 354 14.55 5.65 9.85
N SER A 355 13.82 4.56 9.60
CA SER A 355 13.76 3.90 8.28
C SER A 355 13.26 4.84 7.19
N TYR A 356 12.17 5.57 7.44
CA TYR A 356 11.62 6.50 6.45
C TYR A 356 12.63 7.60 6.09
N LEU A 357 13.24 8.24 7.09
CA LEU A 357 14.16 9.36 6.86
C LEU A 357 15.46 8.92 6.18
N LEU A 358 16.00 7.75 6.54
CA LEU A 358 17.30 7.30 6.07
C LEU A 358 17.24 6.40 4.83
N LEU A 359 16.19 5.59 4.68
CA LEU A 359 16.14 4.52 3.69
C LEU A 359 15.06 4.74 2.62
N GLU A 360 14.00 5.50 2.90
CA GLU A 360 12.92 5.75 1.93
C GLU A 360 13.03 7.16 1.31
N ARG A 361 13.10 8.21 2.15
CA ARG A 361 13.08 9.62 1.74
C ARG A 361 14.19 10.01 0.75
N PRO A 362 15.46 9.54 0.86
CA PRO A 362 16.50 9.92 -0.09
C PRO A 362 16.20 9.50 -1.53
N PHE A 363 15.49 8.39 -1.71
CA PHE A 363 15.11 7.90 -3.04
C PHE A 363 13.83 8.55 -3.56
N MET A 364 13.05 9.19 -2.67
CA MET A 364 11.95 10.08 -3.05
C MET A 364 12.45 11.47 -3.47
N SER A 365 13.48 12.02 -2.81
CA SER A 365 13.96 13.40 -3.02
C SER A 365 15.08 13.54 -4.09
N SER A 366 15.94 12.53 -4.28
CA SER A 366 17.11 12.59 -5.18
C SER A 366 16.79 12.66 -6.68
N GLN A 367 15.52 12.62 -7.08
CA GLN A 367 15.09 12.82 -8.47
C GLN A 367 14.73 14.28 -8.78
N ALA A 368 14.32 15.07 -7.78
CA ALA A 368 14.05 16.50 -7.97
C ALA A 368 15.34 17.31 -8.25
N SER A 369 16.47 16.90 -7.66
CA SER A 369 17.78 17.53 -7.89
C SER A 369 18.37 17.18 -9.26
N LYS A 370 18.19 15.94 -9.75
CA LYS A 370 18.70 15.52 -11.06
C LYS A 370 17.93 16.13 -12.25
N LEU A 371 16.65 16.46 -12.06
CA LEU A 371 15.87 17.20 -13.05
C LEU A 371 16.22 18.70 -13.09
N ARG A 372 16.71 19.26 -11.97
CA ARG A 372 17.26 20.64 -11.93
C ARG A 372 18.67 20.75 -12.53
N ALA A 373 19.42 19.65 -12.57
CA ALA A 373 20.81 19.62 -13.04
C ALA A 373 20.97 19.27 -14.53
N ARG A 374 19.88 19.17 -15.32
CA ARG A 374 19.96 19.19 -16.78
C ARG A 374 19.82 20.64 -17.26
N PRO A 375 20.92 21.37 -17.51
CA PRO A 375 20.81 22.66 -18.19
C PRO A 375 20.16 22.46 -19.55
N GLN A 376 19.34 23.44 -19.94
CA GLN A 376 18.79 23.60 -21.27
C GLN A 376 19.93 23.85 -22.27
N GLU A 377 20.67 22.82 -22.65
CA GLU A 377 21.52 22.85 -23.84
C GLU A 377 20.79 22.15 -24.98
N ALA A 378 19.79 22.85 -25.52
CA ALA A 378 19.20 22.59 -26.83
C ALA A 378 18.47 23.87 -27.26
N ASN A 379 19.26 24.89 -27.57
CA ASN A 379 18.94 26.00 -28.48
C ASN A 379 20.21 26.86 -28.62
N ALA A 380 21.14 26.36 -29.42
CA ALA A 380 22.12 27.13 -30.16
C ALA A 380 22.19 26.53 -31.56
#